data_AF-A0A2V9GHQ1-F1
#
_entry.id   AF-A0A2V9GHQ1-F1
#
_cell.length_a   1.000
_cell.length_b   1.000
_cell.length_c   1.000
_cell.angle_alpha   90.00
_cell.angle_beta   90.00
_cell.angle_gamma   90.00
#
_symmetry.space_group_name_H-M   'P 1'
#
loop_
_entity.id
_entity.type
_entity.pdbx_description
1 polymer ?
#
loop_
_entity_poly.entity_id
_entity_poly.type
_entity_poly.pdbx_seq_one_letter_code
_entity_poly.pdbx_strand_id
1 'polypeptide(L)'
;MQRHSDPSLRVLVVWEPMLPTDLRSPVHGTLGRISNQRARQFWDPQHIVARELGRTAREKAGQPKPDCCVNRGFFWDDAILYAPHSKWRQTPTVVFWNGPVVRVASALEKALQNRP
;
A
#
# COMPACT_ATOMS: atom_id res chain seq x y z
N MET A 1 -13.78 -12.78 -2.19
CA MET A 1 -12.67 -12.31 -1.34
C MET A 1 -12.32 -13.39 -0.32
N GLN A 2 -11.28 -14.18 -0.58
CA GLN A 2 -10.83 -15.24 0.32
C GLN A 2 -10.13 -14.63 1.53
N ARG A 3 -10.52 -15.01 2.75
CA ARG A 3 -9.88 -14.49 3.97
C ARG A 3 -8.59 -15.26 4.23
N HIS A 4 -7.44 -14.60 4.14
CA HIS A 4 -6.16 -15.16 4.59
C HIS A 4 -6.06 -15.08 6.12
N SER A 5 -6.10 -16.24 6.78
CA SER A 5 -6.06 -16.38 8.24
C SER A 5 -4.66 -16.65 8.79
N ASP A 6 -3.63 -16.61 7.96
CA ASP A 6 -2.25 -16.87 8.39
C ASP A 6 -1.82 -15.92 9.52
N PRO A 7 -1.50 -16.43 10.73
CA PRO A 7 -1.12 -15.61 11.86
C PRO A 7 0.25 -14.95 11.69
N SER A 8 1.11 -15.47 10.80
CA SER A 8 2.42 -14.88 10.50
C SER A 8 2.34 -13.62 9.63
N LEU A 9 1.20 -13.39 8.98
CA LEU A 9 0.98 -12.21 8.15
C LEU A 9 0.92 -10.95 9.03
N ARG A 10 1.90 -10.05 8.87
CA ARG A 10 1.84 -8.73 9.49
C ARG A 10 1.14 -7.74 8.58
N VAL A 11 0.23 -6.95 9.15
CA VAL A 11 -0.47 -5.87 8.45
C VAL A 11 -0.02 -4.55 9.07
N LEU A 12 0.53 -3.66 8.26
CA LEU A 12 0.87 -2.31 8.69
C LEU A 12 -0.12 -1.36 8.00
N VAL A 13 -0.80 -0.55 8.79
CA VAL A 13 -1.72 0.48 8.28
C VAL A 13 -1.10 1.83 8.58
N VAL A 14 -0.88 2.63 7.56
CA VAL A 14 -0.36 3.99 7.69
C VAL A 14 -1.47 4.93 7.28
N TRP A 15 -1.87 5.79 8.20
CA TRP A 15 -2.86 6.83 7.98
C TRP A 15 -2.13 8.11 7.59
N GLU A 16 -2.53 8.73 6.49
CA GLU A 16 -1.96 9.96 5.95
C GLU A 16 -3.06 11.01 5.74
N PRO A 17 -2.78 12.32 5.90
CA PRO A 17 -3.75 13.38 5.69
C PRO A 17 -4.00 13.62 4.19
N MET A 18 -5.10 13.09 3.65
CA MET A 18 -5.40 13.20 2.21
C MET A 18 -6.27 14.42 1.88
N LEU A 19 -7.11 14.84 2.82
CA LEU A 19 -7.99 16.00 2.68
C LEU A 19 -7.46 17.20 3.49
N PRO A 20 -7.76 18.46 3.09
CA PRO A 20 -7.43 19.65 3.88
C PRO A 20 -7.96 19.61 5.32
N THR A 21 -9.00 18.81 5.57
CA THR A 21 -9.65 18.64 6.87
C THR A 21 -9.00 17.59 7.76
N ASP A 22 -8.03 16.81 7.26
CA ASP A 22 -7.35 15.75 8.02
C ASP A 22 -6.26 16.33 8.92
N LEU A 23 -6.66 17.10 9.91
CA LEU A 23 -5.74 17.90 10.74
C LEU A 23 -5.04 17.09 11.85
N ARG A 24 -5.51 15.87 12.13
CA ARG A 24 -5.06 15.06 13.28
C ARG A 24 -5.12 13.57 12.94
N SER A 25 -4.41 12.77 13.73
CA SER A 25 -4.46 11.32 13.62
C SER A 25 -5.89 10.78 13.80
N PRO A 26 -6.24 9.67 13.15
CA PRO A 26 -7.53 9.03 13.34
C PRO A 26 -7.76 8.61 14.80
N VAL A 27 -9.01 8.77 15.25
CA VAL A 27 -9.46 8.43 16.60
C VAL A 27 -9.96 6.99 16.68
N HIS A 28 -10.23 6.50 17.91
CA HIS A 28 -10.66 5.12 18.18
C HIS A 28 -11.74 4.57 17.25
N GLY A 29 -12.77 5.36 16.92
CA GLY A 29 -13.83 4.91 16.01
C GLY A 29 -13.33 4.60 14.59
N THR A 30 -12.43 5.44 14.06
CA THR A 30 -11.82 5.21 12.73
C THR A 30 -10.83 4.04 12.77
N LEU A 31 -9.99 3.98 13.80
CA LEU A 31 -9.05 2.86 13.99
C LEU A 31 -9.79 1.52 14.13
N GLY A 32 -10.97 1.52 14.76
CA GLY A 32 -11.82 0.34 14.96
C GLY A 32 -12.38 -0.27 13.67
N ARG A 33 -12.36 0.46 12.55
CA ARG A 33 -12.73 -0.10 11.22
C ARG A 33 -11.77 -1.19 10.78
N ILE A 34 -10.54 -1.19 11.30
CA ILE A 34 -9.53 -2.23 11.08
C ILE A 34 -9.25 -2.91 12.41
N SER A 35 -10.17 -3.79 12.83
CA SER A 35 -10.12 -4.49 14.11
C SER A 35 -9.22 -5.73 14.13
N ASN A 36 -8.55 -6.04 13.02
CA ASN A 36 -7.69 -7.22 12.92
C ASN A 36 -6.47 -7.08 13.85
N GLN A 37 -6.27 -8.03 14.76
CA GLN A 37 -5.19 -8.01 15.75
C GLN A 37 -3.77 -8.01 15.15
N ARG A 38 -3.63 -8.47 13.88
CA ARG A 38 -2.37 -8.44 13.13
C ARG A 38 -2.04 -7.06 12.56
N ALA A 39 -3.02 -6.16 12.55
CA ALA A 39 -2.83 -4.78 12.12
C ALA A 39 -2.09 -3.98 13.18
N ARG A 40 -1.02 -3.31 12.77
CA ARG A 40 -0.38 -2.23 13.52
C ARG A 40 -0.63 -0.94 12.76
N GLN A 41 -1.24 0.04 13.42
CA GLN A 41 -1.70 1.27 12.80
C GLN A 41 -0.81 2.44 13.22
N PHE A 42 -0.42 3.28 12.26
CA PHE A 42 0.51 4.40 12.43
C PHE A 42 -0.09 5.67 11.82
N TRP A 43 0.31 6.83 12.34
CA TRP A 43 -0.01 8.13 11.77
C TRP A 43 1.23 8.72 11.11
N ASP A 44 1.13 9.10 9.84
CA ASP A 44 2.19 9.71 9.06
C ASP A 44 1.71 11.07 8.50
N PRO A 45 1.79 12.15 9.32
CA PRO A 45 1.36 13.48 8.89
C PRO A 45 2.27 14.10 7.84
N GLN A 46 3.45 13.51 7.59
CA GLN A 46 4.48 14.07 6.73
C GLN A 46 4.60 13.31 5.39
N HIS A 47 3.69 12.35 5.14
CA HIS A 47 3.68 11.52 3.93
C HIS A 47 5.04 10.84 3.68
N ILE A 48 5.77 10.48 4.73
CA ILE A 48 7.10 9.85 4.62
C ILE A 48 7.00 8.56 3.80
N VAL A 49 6.00 7.71 4.08
CA VAL A 49 5.81 6.44 3.39
C VAL A 49 5.48 6.66 1.91
N ALA A 50 4.49 7.50 1.61
CA ALA A 50 4.14 7.83 0.22
C ALA A 50 5.31 8.46 -0.56
N ARG A 51 6.12 9.32 0.07
CA ARG A 51 7.33 9.89 -0.55
C ARG A 51 8.36 8.82 -0.92
N GLU A 52 8.62 7.87 -0.02
CA GLU A 52 9.57 6.78 -0.26
C GLU A 52 9.09 5.80 -1.34
N LEU A 53 7.79 5.51 -1.38
CA LEU A 53 7.19 4.73 -2.48
C LEU A 53 7.35 5.47 -3.81
N GLY A 54 7.07 6.78 -3.84
CA GLY A 54 7.28 7.60 -5.03
C GLY A 54 8.75 7.64 -5.49
N ARG A 55 9.70 7.74 -4.55
CA ARG A 55 11.14 7.68 -4.84
C ARG A 55 11.52 6.32 -5.45
N THR A 56 11.07 5.24 -4.82
CA THR A 56 11.26 3.85 -5.29
C THR A 56 10.78 3.66 -6.74
N ALA A 57 9.60 4.20 -7.07
CA ALA A 57 9.04 4.17 -8.43
C ALA A 57 9.95 4.83 -9.46
N ARG A 58 10.60 5.93 -9.08
CA ARG A 58 11.44 6.71 -10.00
C ARG A 58 12.80 6.07 -10.22
N GLU A 59 13.40 5.49 -9.19
CA GLU A 59 14.76 4.94 -9.24
C GLU A 59 14.88 3.67 -10.09
N LYS A 60 13.83 2.84 -10.14
CA LYS A 60 13.84 1.63 -10.96
C LYS A 60 13.11 1.82 -12.28
N ALA A 61 13.89 2.12 -13.32
CA ALA A 61 13.40 2.12 -14.70
C ALA A 61 12.81 0.75 -15.07
N GLY A 62 11.72 0.75 -15.84
CA GLY A 62 11.07 -0.48 -16.35
C GLY A 62 10.15 -1.21 -15.37
N GLN A 63 9.96 -0.71 -14.14
CA GLN A 63 8.95 -1.28 -13.24
C GLN A 63 7.54 -0.84 -13.62
N PRO A 64 6.53 -1.70 -13.34
CA PRO A 64 5.13 -1.29 -13.39
C PRO A 64 4.90 -0.03 -12.55
N LYS A 65 4.13 0.90 -13.07
CA LYS A 65 3.69 2.11 -12.38
C LYS A 65 2.19 2.24 -12.60
N PRO A 66 1.44 2.80 -11.63
CA PRO A 66 0.02 3.01 -11.82
C PRO A 66 -0.17 4.08 -12.90
N ASP A 67 -1.10 3.83 -13.82
CA ASP A 67 -1.45 4.79 -14.88
C ASP A 67 -2.22 6.01 -14.34
N CYS A 68 -2.59 5.97 -13.06
CA CYS A 68 -3.52 6.88 -12.44
C CYS A 68 -3.11 7.30 -11.04
N CYS A 69 -4.05 8.04 -10.45
CA CYS A 69 -4.26 8.15 -9.02
C CYS A 69 -3.05 8.75 -8.33
N VAL A 70 -2.57 9.87 -8.91
CA VAL A 70 -1.65 10.78 -8.25
C VAL A 70 -2.45 11.96 -7.72
N ASN A 71 -2.32 12.24 -6.43
CA ASN A 71 -2.91 13.41 -5.77
C ASN A 71 -1.80 14.09 -4.96
N ARG A 72 -1.60 15.40 -5.20
CA ARG A 72 -0.50 16.19 -4.59
C ARG A 72 0.88 15.53 -4.73
N GLY A 73 1.11 14.81 -5.81
CA GLY A 73 2.39 14.12 -6.08
C GLY A 73 2.55 12.76 -5.39
N PHE A 74 1.53 12.28 -4.68
CA PHE A 74 1.50 10.95 -4.07
C PHE A 74 0.60 10.01 -4.84
N PHE A 75 1.08 8.78 -5.05
CA PHE A 75 0.21 7.69 -5.48
C PHE A 75 -0.79 7.42 -4.35
N TRP A 76 -2.07 7.38 -4.70
CA TRP A 76 -3.17 7.12 -3.77
C TRP A 76 -4.13 6.13 -4.41
N ASP A 77 -4.89 5.40 -3.59
CA ASP A 77 -5.83 4.38 -4.04
C ASP A 77 -5.17 3.34 -4.97
N ASP A 78 -3.93 2.94 -4.71
CA ASP A 78 -3.21 1.95 -5.51
C ASP A 78 -2.91 0.68 -4.71
N ALA A 79 -2.57 -0.38 -5.45
CA ALA A 79 -2.11 -1.64 -4.89
C ALA A 79 -0.73 -1.98 -5.45
N ILE A 80 0.18 -2.33 -4.54
CA ILE A 80 1.55 -2.72 -4.85
C ILE A 80 1.81 -4.13 -4.32
N LEU A 81 2.27 -5.03 -5.20
CA LEU A 81 2.72 -6.37 -4.84
C LEU A 81 4.21 -6.51 -5.10
N TYR A 82 4.93 -7.02 -4.10
CA TYR A 82 6.34 -7.36 -4.21
C TYR A 82 6.51 -8.88 -4.27
N ALA A 83 7.59 -9.33 -4.90
CA ALA A 83 7.90 -10.76 -4.99
C ALA A 83 8.15 -11.36 -3.59
N PRO A 84 7.85 -12.66 -3.38
CA PRO A 84 8.26 -13.36 -2.17
C PRO A 84 9.75 -13.16 -1.87
N HIS A 85 10.11 -13.09 -0.59
CA HIS A 85 11.50 -12.92 -0.13
C HIS A 85 12.20 -11.62 -0.59
N SER A 86 11.43 -10.62 -1.04
CA SER A 86 11.95 -9.28 -1.33
C SER A 86 12.66 -8.68 -0.12
N LYS A 87 13.88 -8.16 -0.33
CA LYS A 87 14.70 -7.54 0.71
C LYS A 87 14.58 -6.02 0.64
N TRP A 88 14.00 -5.41 1.66
CA TRP A 88 13.80 -3.95 1.77
C TRP A 88 15.08 -3.14 2.00
N ARG A 89 16.23 -3.79 2.31
CA ARG A 89 17.55 -3.13 2.33
C ARG A 89 17.98 -2.65 0.95
N GLN A 90 17.40 -3.21 -0.11
CA GLN A 90 17.48 -2.74 -1.48
C GLN A 90 16.08 -2.32 -1.90
N THR A 91 15.94 -1.43 -2.87
CA THR A 91 14.63 -1.14 -3.48
C THR A 91 14.09 -2.45 -4.06
N PRO A 92 12.98 -3.03 -3.56
CA PRO A 92 12.52 -4.34 -4.02
C PRO A 92 11.94 -4.28 -5.44
N THR A 93 11.79 -5.43 -6.09
CA THR A 93 11.14 -5.49 -7.41
C THR A 93 9.64 -5.64 -7.25
N VAL A 94 8.91 -4.74 -7.90
CA VAL A 94 7.45 -4.75 -7.90
C VAL A 94 6.95 -5.73 -8.96
N VAL A 95 6.07 -6.64 -8.56
CA VAL A 95 5.41 -7.64 -9.42
C VAL A 95 4.09 -7.10 -9.96
N PHE A 96 3.43 -6.24 -9.17
CA PHE A 96 2.19 -5.57 -9.56
C PHE A 96 2.18 -4.17 -8.98
N TRP A 97 1.84 -3.17 -9.79
CA TRP A 97 1.54 -1.83 -9.31
C TRP A 97 0.46 -1.22 -10.18
N ASN A 98 -0.74 -1.03 -9.63
CA ASN A 98 -1.78 -0.30 -10.35
C ASN A 98 -2.87 0.23 -9.40
N GLY A 99 -3.75 1.09 -9.89
CA GLY A 99 -4.93 1.60 -9.19
C GLY A 99 -6.03 2.01 -10.17
N PRO A 100 -7.19 2.51 -9.69
CA PRO A 100 -7.63 2.55 -8.30
C PRO A 100 -7.89 1.13 -7.74
N VAL A 101 -7.75 0.88 -6.43
CA VAL A 101 -7.84 -0.47 -5.82
C VAL A 101 -9.10 -1.22 -6.26
N VAL A 102 -10.24 -0.52 -6.29
CA VAL A 102 -11.54 -1.09 -6.70
C VAL A 102 -11.57 -1.62 -8.13
N ARG A 103 -10.74 -1.06 -9.04
CA ARG A 103 -10.65 -1.50 -10.43
C ARG A 103 -9.62 -2.61 -10.62
N VAL A 104 -8.62 -2.65 -9.74
CA VAL A 104 -7.45 -3.54 -9.92
C VAL A 104 -7.46 -4.76 -9.00
N ALA A 105 -8.42 -4.86 -8.06
CA ALA A 105 -8.52 -5.95 -7.10
C ALA A 105 -8.48 -7.35 -7.76
N SER A 106 -9.25 -7.57 -8.83
CA SER A 106 -9.23 -8.87 -9.53
C SER A 106 -7.91 -9.16 -10.24
N ALA A 107 -7.23 -8.14 -10.77
CA ALA A 107 -5.91 -8.31 -11.39
C ALA A 107 -4.84 -8.60 -10.33
N LEU A 108 -4.91 -7.91 -9.19
CA LEU A 108 -4.06 -8.16 -8.04
C LEU A 108 -4.25 -9.58 -7.47
N GLU A 109 -5.49 -10.06 -7.34
CA GLU A 109 -5.79 -11.43 -6.90
C GLU A 109 -5.17 -12.47 -7.84
N LYS A 110 -5.24 -12.26 -9.16
CA LYS A 110 -4.58 -13.13 -10.15
C LYS A 110 -3.05 -13.09 -10.00
N ALA A 111 -2.46 -11.92 -9.82
CA ALA A 111 -1.02 -11.77 -9.58
C ALA A 111 -0.57 -12.47 -8.28
N LEU A 112 -1.43 -12.48 -7.25
CA LEU A 112 -1.19 -13.21 -6.01
C LEU A 112 -1.29 -14.72 -6.14
N GLN A 113 -2.08 -15.24 -7.09
CA GLN A 113 -2.27 -16.68 -7.32
C GLN A 113 -1.21 -17.27 -8.24
N ASN A 114 -0.80 -16.53 -9.26
CA ASN A 114 0.23 -16.93 -10.24
C ASN A 114 1.66 -16.80 -9.71
N ARG A 115 1.85 -17.01 -8.39
CA ARG A 115 3.19 -17.03 -7.79
C ARG A 115 4.01 -18.16 -8.43
N PRO A 116 5.27 -17.93 -8.83
CA PRO A 116 6.23 -19.03 -8.90
C PRO A 116 6.51 -19.59 -7.50
#